data_AF-A0AB39PXI6-F1
#
_entry.id   AF-A0AB39PXI6-F1
#
_cell.length_a   1.000
_cell.length_b   1.000
_cell.length_c   1.000
_cell.angle_alpha   90.00
_cell.angle_beta   90.00
_cell.angle_gamma   90.00
#
_symmetry.space_group_name_H-M   'P 1'
#
loop_
_entity.id
_entity.type
_entity.pdbx_description
1 polymer ?
#
loop_
_entity_poly.entity_id
_entity_poly.type
_entity_poly.pdbx_seq_one_letter_code
_entity_poly.pdbx_strand_id
1 'polypeptide(L)'
;MTRRVANCCLVLLMIPTALVAYFWYTVWHADQVNSERRQDALNSLLRHAHEQADATGSALTGSGSGADADTLTGVIWRHSETPLISYDPARHRFTATARRAELYDSEGVILGSGSDQVARCLRFTFVRGSGSAWTSAVAVRDYEECLPGSRIGSSADTARSRIARMSTMELTPTGVRRALDPTGELGYFDVRSAERRGRTATVTVLIEDTYGAQGHATAKQCYRFVRDLGGAYGDDVTSVPLSTCPKAT
;
A
#
# COMPACT_ATOMS: atom_id res chain seq x y z
N MET A 1 -33.78 -63.05 19.83
CA MET A 1 -33.21 -61.76 20.29
C MET A 1 -31.99 -61.29 19.49
N THR A 2 -31.25 -62.18 18.80
CA THR A 2 -30.00 -61.86 18.07
C THR A 2 -30.13 -60.94 16.85
N ARG A 3 -31.22 -61.01 16.06
CA ARG A 3 -31.41 -60.13 14.88
C ARG A 3 -31.63 -58.64 15.21
N ARG A 4 -32.33 -58.33 16.31
CA ARG A 4 -32.56 -56.92 16.73
C ARG A 4 -31.29 -56.27 17.25
N VAL A 5 -30.48 -57.03 18.00
CA VAL A 5 -29.18 -56.56 18.50
C VAL A 5 -28.20 -56.36 17.34
N ALA A 6 -28.15 -57.28 16.37
CA ALA A 6 -27.33 -57.14 15.17
C ALA A 6 -27.72 -55.92 14.33
N ASN A 7 -29.03 -55.69 14.11
CA ASN A 7 -29.51 -54.53 13.37
C ASN A 7 -29.23 -53.21 14.11
N CYS A 8 -29.37 -53.16 15.44
CA CYS A 8 -28.98 -51.99 16.23
C CYS A 8 -27.48 -51.69 16.16
N CYS A 9 -26.62 -52.72 16.27
CA CYS A 9 -25.17 -52.52 16.12
C CYS A 9 -24.80 -52.03 14.72
N LEU A 10 -25.48 -52.52 13.68
CA LEU A 10 -25.21 -52.12 12.30
C LEU A 10 -25.61 -50.65 12.06
N VAL A 11 -26.77 -50.21 12.57
CA VAL A 11 -27.19 -48.79 12.52
C VAL A 11 -26.24 -47.90 13.33
N LEU A 12 -25.80 -48.34 14.52
CA LEU A 12 -24.86 -47.60 15.36
C LEU A 12 -23.48 -47.43 14.73
N LEU A 13 -23.07 -48.32 13.80
CA LEU A 13 -21.82 -48.19 13.04
C LEU A 13 -22.00 -47.40 11.74
N MET A 14 -23.15 -47.51 11.08
CA MET A 14 -23.42 -46.78 9.83
C MET A 14 -23.50 -45.26 10.03
N ILE A 15 -24.10 -44.81 11.14
CA ILE A 15 -24.22 -43.38 11.46
C ILE A 15 -22.83 -42.71 11.57
N PRO A 16 -21.88 -43.17 12.40
CA PRO A 16 -20.56 -42.54 12.49
C PRO A 16 -19.77 -42.65 11.19
N THR A 17 -19.88 -43.75 10.43
CA THR A 17 -19.22 -43.85 9.11
C THR A 17 -19.76 -42.80 8.13
N ALA A 18 -21.09 -42.63 8.07
CA ALA A 18 -21.72 -41.60 7.24
C ALA A 18 -21.32 -40.19 7.66
N LEU A 19 -21.24 -39.92 8.98
CA LEU A 19 -20.79 -38.64 9.50
C LEU A 19 -19.32 -38.36 9.14
N VAL A 20 -18.43 -39.35 9.29
CA VAL A 20 -17.02 -39.21 8.88
C VAL A 20 -16.90 -38.95 7.39
N ALA A 21 -17.65 -39.68 6.55
CA ALA A 21 -17.65 -39.47 5.11
C ALA A 21 -18.18 -38.07 4.73
N TYR A 22 -19.25 -37.61 5.40
CA TYR A 22 -19.80 -36.28 5.22
C TYR A 22 -18.79 -35.19 5.62
N PHE A 23 -18.22 -35.26 6.82
CA PHE A 23 -17.21 -34.28 7.28
C PHE A 23 -15.97 -34.29 6.41
N TRP A 24 -15.52 -35.45 5.96
CA TRP A 24 -14.41 -35.55 5.02
C TRP A 24 -14.72 -34.85 3.70
N TYR A 25 -15.91 -35.10 3.15
CA TYR A 25 -16.36 -34.46 1.91
C TYR A 25 -16.49 -32.93 2.07
N THR A 26 -17.06 -32.45 3.17
CA THR A 26 -17.22 -31.00 3.37
C THR A 26 -15.87 -30.30 3.56
N VAL A 27 -14.94 -30.89 4.32
CA VAL A 27 -13.58 -30.36 4.46
C VAL A 27 -12.88 -30.30 3.11
N TRP A 28 -12.90 -31.41 2.36
CA TRP A 28 -12.26 -31.51 1.05
C TRP A 28 -12.85 -30.52 0.04
N HIS A 29 -14.17 -30.41 -0.01
CA HIS A 29 -14.86 -29.50 -0.92
C HIS A 29 -14.57 -28.04 -0.59
N ALA A 30 -14.62 -27.67 0.70
CA ALA A 30 -14.31 -26.30 1.12
C ALA A 30 -12.86 -25.93 0.81
N ASP A 31 -11.90 -26.83 1.03
CA ASP A 31 -10.49 -26.58 0.71
C ASP A 31 -10.28 -26.37 -0.80
N GLN A 32 -10.91 -27.22 -1.62
CA GLN A 32 -10.86 -27.10 -3.08
C GLN A 32 -11.43 -25.76 -3.56
N VAL A 33 -12.64 -25.40 -3.10
CA VAL A 33 -13.30 -24.13 -3.46
C VAL A 33 -12.51 -22.93 -2.97
N ASN A 34 -11.96 -22.99 -1.75
CA ASN A 34 -11.13 -21.91 -1.20
C ASN A 34 -9.83 -21.72 -1.97
N SER A 35 -9.19 -22.83 -2.40
CA SER A 35 -8.01 -22.78 -3.25
C SER A 35 -8.30 -22.13 -4.60
N GLU A 36 -9.42 -22.49 -5.24
CA GLU A 36 -9.87 -21.89 -6.50
C GLU A 36 -10.16 -20.39 -6.34
N ARG A 37 -10.98 -20.00 -5.36
CA ARG A 37 -11.31 -18.58 -5.10
C ARG A 37 -10.07 -17.75 -4.74
N ARG A 38 -9.14 -18.32 -3.97
CA ARG A 38 -7.87 -17.67 -3.65
C ARG A 38 -7.00 -17.46 -4.89
N GLN A 39 -6.97 -18.44 -5.81
CA GLN A 39 -6.23 -18.33 -7.06
C GLN A 39 -6.86 -17.29 -7.99
N ASP A 40 -8.19 -17.24 -8.07
CA ASP A 40 -8.92 -16.23 -8.84
C ASP A 40 -8.68 -14.82 -8.28
N ALA A 41 -8.71 -14.65 -6.95
CA ALA A 41 -8.38 -13.39 -6.30
C ALA A 41 -6.92 -12.97 -6.59
N LEU A 42 -5.98 -13.92 -6.62
CA LEU A 42 -4.58 -13.63 -6.97
C LEU A 42 -4.46 -13.19 -8.43
N ASN A 43 -5.13 -13.88 -9.36
CA ASN A 43 -5.14 -13.53 -10.76
C ASN A 43 -5.77 -12.15 -10.99
N SER A 44 -6.89 -11.86 -10.30
CA SER A 44 -7.55 -10.55 -10.30
C SER A 44 -6.60 -9.45 -9.82
N LEU A 45 -5.94 -9.66 -8.69
CA LEU A 45 -4.96 -8.74 -8.12
C LEU A 45 -3.81 -8.42 -9.09
N LEU A 46 -3.25 -9.44 -9.74
CA LEU A 46 -2.16 -9.26 -10.71
C LEU A 46 -2.64 -8.54 -11.96
N ARG A 47 -3.82 -8.87 -12.48
CA ARG A 47 -4.42 -8.19 -13.62
C ARG A 47 -4.64 -6.70 -13.32
N HIS A 48 -5.29 -6.36 -12.20
CA HIS A 48 -5.48 -4.98 -11.79
C HIS A 48 -4.17 -4.23 -11.63
N ALA A 49 -3.12 -4.89 -11.11
CA ALA A 49 -1.81 -4.28 -11.02
C ALA A 49 -1.18 -3.98 -12.40
N HIS A 50 -1.31 -4.88 -13.37
CA HIS A 50 -0.86 -4.63 -14.74
C HIS A 50 -1.63 -3.49 -15.39
N GLU A 51 -2.96 -3.49 -15.29
CA GLU A 51 -3.81 -2.41 -15.81
C GLU A 51 -3.45 -1.04 -15.17
N GLN A 52 -3.24 -1.01 -13.85
CA GLN A 52 -2.79 0.18 -13.13
C GLN A 52 -1.41 0.65 -13.61
N ALA A 53 -0.48 -0.27 -13.85
CA ALA A 53 0.86 0.04 -14.36
C ALA A 53 0.79 0.64 -15.77
N ASP A 54 -0.02 0.07 -16.66
CA ASP A 54 -0.17 0.53 -18.04
C ASP A 54 -0.88 1.89 -18.12
N ALA A 55 -1.89 2.09 -17.29
CA ALA A 55 -2.53 3.40 -17.12
C ALA A 55 -1.54 4.46 -16.62
N THR A 56 -0.69 4.10 -15.65
CA THR A 56 0.37 4.99 -15.14
C THR A 56 1.41 5.30 -16.22
N GLY A 57 1.87 4.30 -16.97
CA GLY A 57 2.80 4.47 -18.10
C GLY A 57 2.23 5.37 -19.20
N SER A 58 0.94 5.24 -19.48
CA SER A 58 0.21 6.12 -20.42
C SER A 58 0.15 7.56 -19.91
N ALA A 59 -0.16 7.77 -18.62
CA ALA A 59 -0.17 9.10 -18.00
C ALA A 59 1.23 9.76 -17.97
N LEU A 60 2.27 8.97 -17.73
CA LEU A 60 3.66 9.44 -17.81
C LEU A 60 4.03 9.85 -19.24
N THR A 61 3.57 9.10 -20.25
CA THR A 61 3.76 9.45 -21.66
C THR A 61 3.03 10.75 -22.02
N GLY A 62 1.79 10.91 -21.53
CA GLY A 62 1.00 12.13 -21.70
C GLY A 62 1.58 13.37 -21.01
N SER A 63 2.46 13.20 -20.02
CA SER A 63 3.14 14.30 -19.34
C SER A 63 4.22 14.99 -20.20
N GLY A 64 4.57 14.39 -21.34
CA GLY A 64 5.51 14.97 -22.30
C GLY A 64 6.97 14.86 -21.88
N SER A 65 7.86 15.32 -22.76
CA SER A 65 9.30 15.06 -22.64
C SER A 65 10.05 15.95 -21.64
N GLY A 66 9.46 17.09 -21.26
CA GLY A 66 10.06 18.12 -20.40
C GLY A 66 9.61 18.09 -18.93
N ALA A 67 8.78 17.13 -18.53
CA ALA A 67 8.39 16.98 -17.13
C ALA A 67 9.59 16.57 -16.27
N ASP A 68 9.78 17.25 -15.14
CA ASP A 68 10.82 16.92 -14.18
C ASP A 68 10.48 15.67 -13.35
N ALA A 69 11.46 15.15 -12.61
CA ALA A 69 11.31 13.91 -11.87
C ALA A 69 10.28 14.01 -10.72
N ASP A 70 10.11 15.18 -10.12
CA ASP A 70 9.10 15.41 -9.06
C ASP A 70 7.68 15.39 -9.64
N THR A 71 7.48 15.99 -10.81
CA THR A 71 6.21 15.98 -11.54
C THR A 71 5.84 14.55 -11.91
N LEU A 72 6.78 13.79 -12.48
CA LEU A 72 6.57 12.39 -12.84
C LEU A 72 6.34 11.50 -11.60
N THR A 73 7.01 11.77 -10.49
CA THR A 73 6.74 11.11 -9.20
C THR A 73 5.31 11.35 -8.73
N GLY A 74 4.81 12.59 -8.86
CA GLY A 74 3.43 12.94 -8.56
C GLY A 74 2.42 12.25 -9.47
N VAL A 75 2.73 12.05 -10.76
CA VAL A 75 1.91 11.27 -11.69
C VAL A 75 1.86 9.81 -11.27
N ILE A 76 3.01 9.20 -10.97
CA ILE A 76 3.06 7.82 -10.48
C ILE A 76 2.20 7.72 -9.23
N TRP A 77 2.46 8.54 -8.20
CA TRP A 77 1.68 8.56 -6.97
C TRP A 77 0.17 8.66 -7.20
N ARG A 78 -0.29 9.55 -8.08
CA ARG A 78 -1.72 9.74 -8.34
C ARG A 78 -2.39 8.49 -8.93
N HIS A 79 -1.68 7.73 -9.75
CA HIS A 79 -2.25 6.57 -10.45
C HIS A 79 -1.95 5.25 -9.74
N SER A 80 -0.83 5.17 -9.03
CA SER A 80 -0.38 3.97 -8.33
C SER A 80 -0.67 4.01 -6.83
N GLU A 81 -0.87 5.18 -6.21
CA GLU A 81 -0.98 5.33 -4.74
C GLU A 81 0.17 4.63 -4.00
N THR A 82 1.37 4.61 -4.59
CA THR A 82 2.55 3.95 -4.00
C THR A 82 3.29 4.91 -3.07
N PRO A 83 3.39 4.63 -1.77
CA PRO A 83 3.96 5.56 -0.80
C PRO A 83 5.49 5.66 -0.85
N LEU A 84 6.16 4.79 -1.60
CA LEU A 84 7.61 4.82 -1.78
C LEU A 84 7.92 4.74 -3.27
N ILE A 85 8.51 5.81 -3.80
CA ILE A 85 8.84 5.94 -5.22
C ILE A 85 10.29 6.42 -5.31
N SER A 86 11.15 5.59 -5.87
CA SER A 86 12.54 5.94 -6.15
C SER A 86 12.74 6.27 -7.62
N TYR A 87 13.64 7.20 -7.90
CA TYR A 87 14.07 7.57 -9.23
C TYR A 87 15.56 7.30 -9.42
N ASP A 88 15.90 6.53 -10.44
CA ASP A 88 17.26 6.27 -10.89
C ASP A 88 17.54 7.18 -12.11
N PRO A 89 18.23 8.33 -11.91
CA PRO A 89 18.46 9.29 -12.99
C PRO A 89 19.38 8.74 -14.08
N ALA A 90 20.29 7.82 -13.76
CA ALA A 90 21.21 7.23 -14.73
C ALA A 90 20.49 6.30 -15.72
N ARG A 91 19.36 5.71 -15.30
CA ARG A 91 18.54 4.81 -16.13
C ARG A 91 17.19 5.39 -16.53
N HIS A 92 16.91 6.65 -16.18
CA HIS A 92 15.59 7.28 -16.34
C HIS A 92 14.44 6.36 -15.91
N ARG A 93 14.59 5.76 -14.72
CA ARG A 93 13.72 4.69 -14.24
C ARG A 93 13.11 5.06 -12.90
N PHE A 94 11.79 4.95 -12.81
CA PHE A 94 11.09 4.96 -11.54
C PHE A 94 10.84 3.54 -11.06
N THR A 95 10.98 3.33 -9.75
CA THR A 95 10.55 2.11 -9.09
C THR A 95 9.62 2.49 -7.96
N ALA A 96 8.43 1.89 -7.95
CA ALA A 96 7.42 2.12 -6.94
C ALA A 96 7.02 0.79 -6.32
N THR A 97 6.96 0.71 -5.00
CA THR A 97 6.56 -0.51 -4.29
C THR A 97 5.30 -0.27 -3.48
N ALA A 98 4.37 -1.20 -3.55
CA ALA A 98 3.19 -1.17 -2.70
C ALA A 98 2.66 -2.57 -2.41
N ARG A 99 2.10 -2.71 -1.21
CA ARG A 99 1.30 -3.86 -0.85
C ARG A 99 -0.08 -3.71 -1.49
N ARG A 100 -0.54 -4.76 -2.16
CA ARG A 100 -1.92 -4.89 -2.64
C ARG A 100 -2.57 -6.09 -1.99
N ALA A 101 -3.88 -6.00 -1.79
CA ALA A 101 -4.69 -7.10 -1.32
C ALA A 101 -5.99 -7.16 -2.13
N GLU A 102 -6.47 -8.37 -2.37
CA GLU A 102 -7.78 -8.66 -2.96
C GLU A 102 -8.54 -9.54 -1.98
N LEU A 103 -9.78 -9.17 -1.68
CA LEU A 103 -10.66 -9.94 -0.81
C LEU A 103 -11.36 -11.05 -1.61
N TYR A 104 -11.63 -12.18 -0.97
CA TYR A 104 -12.45 -13.25 -1.52
C TYR A 104 -13.28 -13.91 -0.41
N ASP A 105 -14.45 -14.40 -0.78
CA ASP A 105 -15.33 -15.09 0.17
C ASP A 105 -14.86 -16.54 0.33
N SER A 106 -14.43 -16.90 1.54
CA SER A 106 -14.06 -18.26 1.89
C SER A 106 -15.27 -19.09 2.31
N GLU A 107 -15.30 -20.33 1.84
CA GLU A 107 -16.25 -21.36 2.19
C GLU A 107 -15.89 -21.96 3.56
N GLY A 108 -16.87 -21.98 4.47
CA GLY A 108 -16.72 -22.57 5.79
C GLY A 108 -17.11 -24.06 5.82
N VAL A 109 -16.43 -24.86 6.63
CA VAL A 109 -16.65 -26.32 6.70
C VAL A 109 -17.92 -26.70 7.51
N ILE A 110 -18.28 -25.91 8.54
CA ILE A 110 -19.38 -26.23 9.48
C ILE A 110 -20.07 -24.97 10.05
N LEU A 111 -19.31 -23.93 10.38
CA LEU A 111 -19.79 -22.70 11.02
C LEU A 111 -19.09 -21.48 10.42
N GLY A 112 -19.80 -20.76 9.56
CA GLY A 112 -19.42 -19.43 9.05
C GLY A 112 -18.55 -19.46 7.79
N SER A 113 -19.09 -18.88 6.71
CA SER A 113 -18.30 -18.29 5.63
C SER A 113 -17.67 -16.98 6.11
N GLY A 114 -16.53 -16.59 5.54
CA GLY A 114 -15.84 -15.36 5.94
C GLY A 114 -15.12 -14.71 4.78
N SER A 115 -14.86 -13.41 4.88
CA SER A 115 -13.98 -12.73 3.92
C SER A 115 -12.53 -13.01 4.31
N ASP A 116 -11.76 -13.54 3.36
CA ASP A 116 -10.31 -13.68 3.47
C ASP A 116 -9.65 -12.82 2.39
N GLN A 117 -8.33 -12.66 2.44
CA GLN A 117 -7.59 -11.84 1.47
C GLN A 117 -6.32 -12.53 0.97
N VAL A 118 -6.02 -12.30 -0.30
CA VAL A 118 -4.69 -12.54 -0.84
C VAL A 118 -3.94 -11.21 -0.92
N ALA A 119 -2.80 -11.11 -0.24
CA ALA A 119 -1.94 -9.94 -0.31
C ALA A 119 -0.60 -10.25 -0.98
N ARG A 120 -0.09 -9.31 -1.77
CA ARG A 120 1.23 -9.38 -2.41
C ARG A 120 1.96 -8.05 -2.30
N CYS A 121 3.29 -8.12 -2.20
CA CYS A 121 4.14 -6.97 -2.46
C CYS A 121 4.36 -6.87 -3.97
N LEU A 122 4.01 -5.73 -4.55
CA LEU A 122 4.17 -5.47 -5.98
C LEU A 122 5.18 -4.35 -6.19
N ARG A 123 6.12 -4.59 -7.11
CA ARG A 123 7.05 -3.58 -7.63
C ARG A 123 6.62 -3.17 -9.03
N PHE A 124 6.25 -1.91 -9.16
CA PHE A 124 6.03 -1.24 -10.43
C PHE A 124 7.33 -0.60 -10.89
N THR A 125 7.69 -0.80 -12.15
CA THR A 125 8.88 -0.18 -12.75
C THR A 125 8.45 0.56 -14.00
N PHE A 126 8.85 1.83 -14.10
CA PHE A 126 8.57 2.67 -15.26
C PHE A 126 9.90 3.13 -15.85
N VAL A 127 10.16 2.79 -17.11
CA VAL A 127 11.40 3.14 -17.82
C VAL A 127 11.05 4.02 -19.01
N ARG A 128 11.79 5.12 -19.16
CA ARG A 128 11.64 5.97 -20.35
C ARG A 128 12.43 5.39 -21.52
N GLY A 129 11.74 5.06 -22.60
CA GLY A 129 12.36 4.63 -23.86
C GLY A 129 12.94 5.81 -24.65
N SER A 130 13.65 5.50 -25.74
CA SER A 130 14.24 6.51 -26.64
C SER A 130 13.21 7.41 -27.35
N GLY A 131 11.95 6.95 -27.47
CA GLY A 131 10.88 7.63 -28.20
C GLY A 131 9.89 8.43 -27.35
N SER A 132 10.29 8.95 -26.19
CA SER A 132 9.44 9.64 -25.18
C SER A 132 8.34 8.79 -24.52
N ALA A 133 8.03 7.62 -25.05
CA ALA A 133 7.14 6.64 -24.45
C ALA A 133 7.73 6.00 -23.20
N TRP A 134 6.87 5.73 -22.21
CA TRP A 134 7.21 4.99 -21.01
C TRP A 134 6.78 3.53 -21.13
N THR A 135 7.62 2.62 -20.67
CA THR A 135 7.28 1.20 -20.50
C THR A 135 7.05 0.89 -19.03
N SER A 136 6.00 0.11 -18.75
CA SER A 136 5.61 -0.38 -17.44
C SER A 136 5.99 -1.86 -17.27
N ALA A 137 6.37 -2.24 -16.06
CA ALA A 137 6.50 -3.64 -15.66
C ALA A 137 6.05 -3.82 -14.21
N VAL A 138 5.43 -4.97 -13.92
CA VAL A 138 5.00 -5.36 -12.58
C VAL A 138 5.75 -6.63 -12.19
N ALA A 139 6.30 -6.67 -10.98
CA ALA A 139 6.92 -7.86 -10.41
C ALA A 139 6.36 -8.13 -9.02
N VAL A 140 6.02 -9.38 -8.74
CA VAL A 140 5.72 -9.85 -7.38
C VAL A 140 7.02 -9.96 -6.60
N ARG A 141 6.99 -9.52 -5.34
CA ARG A 141 8.12 -9.49 -4.42
C ARG A 141 7.73 -10.10 -3.08
N ASP A 142 8.76 -10.36 -2.29
CA ASP A 142 8.60 -10.82 -0.92
C ASP A 142 7.88 -9.74 -0.10
N TYR A 143 7.09 -10.18 0.87
CA TYR A 143 6.23 -9.32 1.65
C TYR A 143 7.03 -8.22 2.37
N GLU A 144 8.21 -8.57 2.85
CA GLU A 144 9.16 -7.74 3.57
C GLU A 144 9.63 -6.54 2.73
N GLU A 145 9.73 -6.67 1.40
CA GLU A 145 10.17 -5.59 0.51
C GLU A 145 9.18 -4.41 0.47
N CYS A 146 7.92 -4.62 0.85
CA CYS A 146 6.89 -3.56 0.90
C CYS A 146 6.68 -2.99 2.31
N LEU A 147 7.29 -3.57 3.34
CA LEU A 147 7.17 -3.05 4.71
C LEU A 147 7.64 -1.61 4.84
N PRO A 148 8.80 -1.20 4.27
CA PRO A 148 9.25 0.18 4.39
C PRO A 148 8.28 1.16 3.73
N GLY A 149 7.76 0.82 2.54
CA GLY A 149 6.75 1.64 1.86
C GLY A 149 5.47 1.77 2.68
N SER A 150 4.97 0.67 3.27
CA SER A 150 3.76 0.68 4.10
C SER A 150 3.92 1.56 5.34
N ARG A 151 5.09 1.50 6.01
CA ARG A 151 5.41 2.34 7.18
C ARG A 151 5.55 3.81 6.80
N ILE A 152 6.26 4.11 5.72
CA ILE A 152 6.39 5.47 5.19
C ILE A 152 5.01 6.05 4.85
N GLY A 153 4.14 5.27 4.20
CA GLY A 153 2.76 5.69 3.89
C GLY A 153 1.96 6.01 5.15
N SER A 154 1.98 5.13 6.15
CA SER A 154 1.31 5.37 7.45
C SER A 154 1.85 6.61 8.17
N SER A 155 3.16 6.82 8.15
CA SER A 155 3.80 8.04 8.68
C SER A 155 3.41 9.28 7.88
N ALA A 156 3.28 9.19 6.55
CA ALA A 156 2.82 10.29 5.71
C ALA A 156 1.35 10.65 6.01
N ASP A 157 0.47 9.67 6.20
CA ASP A 157 -0.91 9.90 6.62
C ASP A 157 -1.03 10.50 8.02
N THR A 158 -0.16 10.05 8.94
CA THR A 158 -0.04 10.64 10.28
C THR A 158 0.39 12.10 10.18
N ALA A 159 1.41 12.40 9.36
CA ALA A 159 1.88 13.76 9.14
C ALA A 159 0.81 14.64 8.50
N ARG A 160 0.14 14.16 7.45
CA ARG A 160 -1.00 14.81 6.80
C ARG A 160 -2.08 15.18 7.81
N SER A 161 -2.52 14.21 8.61
CA SER A 161 -3.57 14.39 9.63
C SER A 161 -3.16 15.40 10.71
N ARG A 162 -1.89 15.38 11.14
CA ARG A 162 -1.39 16.34 12.14
C ARG A 162 -1.31 17.75 11.56
N ILE A 163 -0.73 17.92 10.37
CA ILE A 163 -0.64 19.21 9.67
C ILE A 163 -2.03 19.79 9.40
N ALA A 164 -3.01 18.95 9.08
CA ALA A 164 -4.40 19.36 8.87
C ALA A 164 -5.04 19.97 10.12
N ARG A 165 -4.73 19.40 11.30
CA ARG A 165 -5.26 19.85 12.60
C ARG A 165 -4.51 21.03 13.22
N MET A 166 -3.31 21.36 12.75
CA MET A 166 -2.52 22.47 13.30
C MET A 166 -3.24 23.82 13.13
N SER A 167 -2.96 24.75 14.04
CA SER A 167 -3.32 26.16 13.81
C SER A 167 -2.56 26.70 12.60
N THR A 168 -3.19 27.57 11.82
CA THR A 168 -2.54 28.20 10.65
C THR A 168 -1.34 29.06 11.04
N MET A 169 -1.29 29.55 12.29
CA MET A 169 -0.16 30.29 12.85
C MET A 169 1.02 29.38 13.23
N GLU A 170 0.75 28.09 13.46
CA GLU A 170 1.75 27.09 13.84
C GLU A 170 2.36 26.37 12.64
N LEU A 171 1.90 26.66 11.41
CA LEU A 171 2.46 26.14 10.16
C LEU A 171 3.80 26.82 9.82
N THR A 172 4.73 26.72 10.76
CA THR A 172 6.13 27.14 10.69
C THR A 172 7.02 25.91 10.83
N PRO A 173 8.31 25.96 10.46
CA PRO A 173 9.18 24.79 10.57
C PRO A 173 9.23 24.22 11.99
N THR A 174 9.32 25.08 13.00
CA THR A 174 9.33 24.69 14.41
C THR A 174 7.99 24.12 14.88
N GLY A 175 6.87 24.74 14.49
CA GLY A 175 5.54 24.27 14.86
C GLY A 175 5.23 22.91 14.23
N VAL A 176 5.56 22.72 12.96
CA VAL A 176 5.41 21.43 12.27
C VAL A 176 6.28 20.37 12.94
N ARG A 177 7.55 20.68 13.24
CA ARG A 177 8.44 19.72 13.92
C ARG A 177 7.87 19.27 15.25
N ARG A 178 7.36 20.20 16.07
CA ARG A 178 6.71 19.88 17.35
C ARG A 178 5.42 19.07 17.17
N ALA A 179 4.65 19.34 16.12
CA ALA A 179 3.44 18.58 15.85
C ALA A 179 3.75 17.14 15.40
N LEU A 180 4.75 16.96 14.53
CA LEU A 180 5.14 15.65 14.00
C LEU A 180 5.97 14.82 14.99
N ASP A 181 6.80 15.47 15.80
CA ASP A 181 7.61 14.85 16.84
C ASP A 181 7.47 15.61 18.17
N PRO A 182 6.37 15.38 18.92
CA PRO A 182 6.12 16.10 20.17
C PRO A 182 7.14 15.79 21.27
N THR A 183 7.72 14.60 21.26
CA THR A 183 8.73 14.17 22.24
C THR A 183 10.16 14.46 21.78
N GLY A 184 10.38 14.64 20.46
CA GLY A 184 11.71 14.79 19.88
C GLY A 184 12.49 13.48 19.78
N GLU A 185 11.83 12.35 20.07
CA GLU A 185 12.46 11.02 20.16
C GLU A 185 12.08 10.10 19.01
N LEU A 186 11.11 10.48 18.18
CA LEU A 186 10.60 9.62 17.12
C LEU A 186 11.64 9.42 16.01
N GLY A 187 12.37 10.49 15.64
CA GLY A 187 13.51 10.40 14.73
C GLY A 187 13.21 9.98 13.29
N TYR A 188 11.94 9.74 12.92
CA TYR A 188 11.53 9.36 11.56
C TYR A 188 10.92 10.50 10.73
N PHE A 189 10.79 11.70 11.29
CA PHE A 189 10.38 12.91 10.57
C PHE A 189 11.48 13.97 10.59
N ASP A 190 11.92 14.40 9.41
CA ASP A 190 12.83 15.54 9.26
C ASP A 190 12.14 16.63 8.42
N VAL A 191 11.67 17.68 9.11
CA VAL A 191 11.01 18.82 8.47
C VAL A 191 12.04 19.65 7.72
N ARG A 192 11.94 19.64 6.38
CA ARG A 192 12.83 20.36 5.47
C ARG A 192 12.44 21.82 5.30
N SER A 193 11.15 22.07 5.11
CA SER A 193 10.63 23.42 4.96
C SER A 193 9.16 23.49 5.35
N ALA A 194 8.72 24.67 5.76
CA ALA A 194 7.32 25.00 5.93
C ALA A 194 7.12 26.46 5.52
N GLU A 195 6.50 26.65 4.36
CA GLU A 195 6.31 27.96 3.74
C GLU A 195 4.83 28.29 3.64
N ARG A 196 4.50 29.56 3.86
CA ARG A 196 3.16 30.09 3.60
C ARG A 196 3.23 31.06 2.43
N ARG A 197 2.38 30.82 1.43
CA ARG A 197 2.20 31.73 0.28
C ARG A 197 0.72 32.03 0.11
N GLY A 198 0.32 33.24 0.51
CA GLY A 198 -1.07 33.67 0.47
C GLY A 198 -1.98 32.74 1.29
N ARG A 199 -2.88 32.04 0.59
CA ARG A 199 -3.85 31.09 1.15
C ARG A 199 -3.35 29.66 1.22
N THR A 200 -2.10 29.39 0.86
CA THR A 200 -1.57 28.02 0.84
C THR A 200 -0.39 27.90 1.79
N ALA A 201 -0.37 26.83 2.58
CA ALA A 201 0.83 26.40 3.30
C ALA A 201 1.38 25.13 2.64
N THR A 202 2.68 25.14 2.37
CA THR A 202 3.42 24.00 1.82
C THR A 202 4.46 23.55 2.83
N VAL A 203 4.38 22.30 3.26
CA VAL A 203 5.30 21.69 4.21
C VAL A 203 6.02 20.55 3.51
N THR A 204 7.34 20.50 3.59
CA THR A 204 8.13 19.39 3.06
C THR A 204 8.79 18.63 4.20
N VAL A 205 8.58 17.32 4.26
CA VAL A 205 9.09 16.45 5.31
C VAL A 205 9.77 15.24 4.67
N LEU A 206 10.98 14.94 5.09
CA LEU A 206 11.61 13.66 4.82
C LEU A 206 11.14 12.66 5.87
N ILE A 207 10.59 11.54 5.40
CA ILE A 207 10.13 10.44 6.24
C ILE A 207 11.12 9.29 6.08
N GLU A 208 11.63 8.77 7.19
CA GLU A 208 12.59 7.67 7.21
C GLU A 208 12.00 6.44 7.90
N ASP A 209 12.13 5.25 7.31
CA ASP A 209 11.83 4.00 8.03
C ASP A 209 13.03 3.60 8.91
N THR A 210 12.94 3.91 10.19
CA THR A 210 13.96 3.59 11.20
C THR A 210 13.87 2.15 11.72
N TYR A 211 12.78 1.44 11.43
CA TYR A 211 12.58 0.06 11.88
C TYR A 211 13.28 -0.97 10.98
N GLY A 212 13.73 -0.58 9.79
CA GLY A 212 14.48 -1.44 8.86
C GLY A 212 15.98 -1.60 9.19
N ALA A 213 16.46 -0.99 10.28
CA ALA A 213 17.89 -0.84 10.58
C ALA A 213 18.65 -2.14 10.92
N GLN A 214 17.99 -3.31 10.99
CA GLN A 214 18.69 -4.60 11.07
C GLN A 214 19.06 -5.10 9.67
N GLY A 215 20.08 -4.49 9.05
CA GLY A 215 20.78 -5.06 7.89
C GLY A 215 20.39 -4.55 6.50
N HIS A 216 19.42 -3.64 6.37
CA HIS A 216 19.07 -3.01 5.09
C HIS A 216 19.26 -1.48 5.13
N ALA A 217 19.53 -0.88 3.96
CA ALA A 217 19.57 0.57 3.82
C ALA A 217 18.23 1.16 4.25
N THR A 218 18.24 2.20 5.09
CA THR A 218 17.03 2.86 5.55
C THR A 218 16.26 3.43 4.35
N ALA A 219 15.00 3.04 4.21
CA ALA A 219 14.13 3.61 3.19
C ALA A 219 13.76 5.03 3.60
N LYS A 220 13.81 5.96 2.64
CA LYS A 220 13.52 7.37 2.87
C LYS A 220 12.68 7.91 1.72
N GLN A 221 11.71 8.77 2.04
CA GLN A 221 10.86 9.41 1.05
C GLN A 221 10.55 10.85 1.49
N CYS A 222 10.80 11.81 0.61
CA CYS A 222 10.26 13.16 0.83
C CYS A 222 8.80 13.21 0.47
N TYR A 223 8.03 13.95 1.27
CA TYR A 223 6.65 14.30 1.01
C TYR A 223 6.45 15.81 1.05
N ARG A 224 5.67 16.31 0.10
CA ARG A 224 5.11 17.65 0.08
C ARG A 224 3.67 17.58 0.55
N PHE A 225 3.37 18.31 1.61
CA PHE A 225 2.02 18.52 2.13
C PHE A 225 1.55 19.91 1.74
N VAL A 226 0.39 20.02 1.11
CA VAL A 226 -0.17 21.31 0.71
C VAL A 226 -1.54 21.48 1.35
N ARG A 227 -1.68 22.53 2.16
CA ARG A 227 -2.90 22.88 2.89
C ARG A 227 -3.48 24.19 2.40
N ASP A 228 -4.77 24.22 2.08
CA ASP A 228 -5.51 25.47 1.91
C ASP A 228 -5.87 26.06 3.29
N LEU A 229 -5.55 27.34 3.49
CA LEU A 229 -5.73 28.09 4.73
C LEU A 229 -7.04 28.87 4.79
N GLY A 230 -7.81 28.90 3.71
CA GLY A 230 -9.13 29.53 3.70
C GLY A 230 -10.29 28.56 3.46
N GLY A 231 -10.03 27.25 3.50
CA GLY A 231 -11.06 26.22 3.67
C GLY A 231 -11.49 26.08 5.14
N ALA A 232 -12.56 25.32 5.38
CA ALA A 232 -12.94 24.93 6.74
C ALA A 232 -11.80 24.15 7.41
N TYR A 233 -11.66 24.27 8.74
CA TYR A 233 -10.71 23.47 9.51
C TYR A 233 -10.88 21.97 9.18
N GLY A 234 -9.80 21.29 8.78
CA GLY A 234 -9.73 19.83 8.97
C GLY A 234 -9.27 18.97 7.79
N ASP A 235 -9.64 19.25 6.54
CA ASP A 235 -9.64 18.14 5.55
C ASP A 235 -8.83 18.35 4.25
N ASP A 236 -8.53 19.58 3.84
CA ASP A 236 -7.84 19.83 2.56
C ASP A 236 -6.31 19.89 2.70
N VAL A 237 -5.69 18.78 3.13
CA VAL A 237 -4.24 18.59 3.03
C VAL A 237 -3.93 17.49 2.03
N THR A 238 -3.36 17.88 0.90
CA THR A 238 -2.82 16.92 -0.08
C THR A 238 -1.41 16.50 0.33
N SER A 239 -1.06 15.23 0.12
CA SER A 239 0.29 14.70 0.36
C SER A 239 0.81 14.05 -0.92
N VAL A 240 1.98 14.48 -1.39
CA VAL A 240 2.58 13.99 -2.64
C VAL A 240 4.06 13.66 -2.40
N PRO A 241 4.54 12.45 -2.74
CA PRO A 241 5.96 12.12 -2.65
C PRO A 241 6.78 12.92 -3.67
N LEU A 242 8.03 13.22 -3.34
CA LEU A 242 9.00 13.90 -4.19
C LEU A 242 10.16 12.99 -4.54
N SER A 243 10.70 13.09 -5.76
CA SER A 243 11.91 12.38 -6.15
C SER A 243 13.16 12.92 -5.47
N THR A 244 13.14 14.23 -5.15
CA THR A 244 14.24 14.92 -4.50
C THR A 244 13.77 15.63 -3.23
N CYS A 245 14.58 15.57 -2.18
CA CYS A 245 14.34 16.36 -0.98
C CYS A 245 15.04 17.72 -1.09
N PRO A 246 14.35 18.83 -0.82
CA PRO A 246 15.02 20.12 -0.64
C PRO A 246 15.91 20.08 0.60
N LYS A 247 16.94 20.94 0.61
CA LYS A 247 17.75 21.18 1.81
C LYS A 247 16.88 21.78 2.91
N ALA A 248 17.22 21.49 4.16
CA ALA A 248 16.55 22.11 5.29
C ALA A 248 16.78 23.64 5.27
N THR A 249 15.70 24.41 5.41
CA THR A 249 15.68 25.89 5.48
C THR A 249 15.17 26.36 6.81
#